data_AF-A0A256ZSJ0-F1
#
_entry.id   AF-A0A256ZSJ0-F1
#
_cell.length_a   1.000
_cell.length_b   1.000
_cell.length_c   1.000
_cell.angle_alpha   90.00
_cell.angle_beta   90.00
_cell.angle_gamma   90.00
#
_symmetry.space_group_name_H-M   'P 1'
#
loop_
_entity.id
_entity.type
_entity.pdbx_description
1 polymer ?
#
loop_
_entity_poly.entity_id
_entity_poly.type
_entity_poly.pdbx_seq_one_letter_code
_entity_poly.pdbx_strand_id
1 'polypeptide(L)'
;VESSFFFYEYGGNVLLTVLEKKRKANNLANLLSRIIFGELGFVVEIKIPPENLKKYHEQNFEGTKIIFFSDVDIPNIEKLSLYGENLADTSLYMDFLSHGSMWYVVITSKKHGYVVGLTGNGIVTIFNRISPEEFLTYIIEEIFPLTSTEKVD
;
A
#
# COMPACT_ATOMS: atom_id res chain seq x y z
N VAL A 1 14.26 -20.07 8.71
CA VAL A 1 14.03 -19.37 7.43
C VAL A 1 14.44 -17.93 7.63
N GLU A 2 15.38 -17.47 6.85
CA GLU A 2 15.89 -16.09 6.84
C GLU A 2 14.84 -15.14 6.24
N SER A 3 14.79 -13.89 6.69
CA SER A 3 13.85 -12.88 6.22
C SER A 3 14.62 -11.65 5.74
N SER A 4 14.43 -11.28 4.47
CA SER A 4 15.07 -10.09 3.89
C SER A 4 14.31 -8.82 4.28
N PHE A 5 15.05 -7.82 4.74
CA PHE A 5 14.53 -6.51 5.08
C PHE A 5 15.54 -5.41 4.74
N PHE A 6 15.05 -4.20 4.52
CA PHE A 6 15.84 -3.07 4.05
C PHE A 6 15.40 -1.79 4.76
N PHE A 7 16.38 -0.99 5.18
CA PHE A 7 16.14 0.38 5.66
C PHE A 7 16.43 1.37 4.53
N TYR A 8 15.61 2.40 4.41
CA TYR A 8 15.78 3.44 3.41
C TYR A 8 15.40 4.80 3.98
N GLU A 9 16.22 5.81 3.77
CA GLU A 9 15.90 7.18 4.17
C GLU A 9 15.03 7.86 3.10
N TYR A 10 13.84 8.30 3.48
CA TYR A 10 12.91 8.96 2.58
C TYR A 10 12.10 10.05 3.30
N GLY A 11 12.11 11.28 2.76
CA GLY A 11 11.35 12.39 3.32
C GLY A 11 11.69 12.72 4.78
N GLY A 12 12.95 12.52 5.19
CA GLY A 12 13.39 12.75 6.58
C GLY A 12 12.99 11.65 7.58
N ASN A 13 12.41 10.55 7.09
CA ASN A 13 12.07 9.36 7.88
C ASN A 13 12.91 8.16 7.43
N VAL A 14 13.06 7.16 8.30
CA VAL A 14 13.65 5.86 7.94
C VAL A 14 12.52 4.86 7.72
N LEU A 15 12.36 4.41 6.48
CA LEU A 15 11.38 3.41 6.10
C LEU A 15 11.99 2.00 6.20
N LEU A 16 11.19 1.06 6.71
CA LEU A 16 11.53 -0.36 6.78
C LEU A 16 10.67 -1.14 5.79
N THR A 17 11.31 -1.77 4.80
CA THR A 17 10.67 -2.73 3.89
C THR A 17 11.01 -4.14 4.34
N VAL A 18 10.00 -4.99 4.56
CA VAL A 18 10.19 -6.41 4.91
C VAL A 18 9.57 -7.30 3.83
N LEU A 19 10.38 -8.14 3.18
CA LEU A 19 9.94 -9.03 2.11
C LEU A 19 9.39 -10.36 2.66
N GLU A 20 8.32 -10.29 3.45
CA GLU A 20 7.70 -11.44 4.09
C GLU A 20 6.17 -11.29 4.21
N LYS A 21 5.50 -12.39 4.57
CA LYS A 21 4.07 -12.34 4.94
C LYS A 21 3.85 -11.46 6.18
N LYS A 22 2.73 -10.73 6.21
CA LYS A 22 2.34 -9.77 7.27
C LYS A 22 2.72 -10.21 8.69
N ARG A 23 2.36 -11.43 9.10
CA ARG A 23 2.66 -11.93 10.46
C ARG A 23 4.16 -11.90 10.78
N LYS A 24 5.01 -12.35 9.85
CA LYS A 24 6.46 -12.33 10.04
C LYS A 24 7.03 -10.92 9.95
N ALA A 25 6.54 -10.11 9.01
CA ALA A 25 6.94 -8.71 8.89
C ALA A 25 6.67 -7.94 10.18
N ASN A 26 5.48 -8.11 10.77
CA ASN A 26 5.12 -7.48 12.03
C ASN A 26 5.97 -8.00 13.21
N ASN A 27 6.27 -9.29 13.25
CA ASN A 27 7.18 -9.84 14.25
C ASN A 27 8.60 -9.26 14.13
N LEU A 28 9.10 -9.09 12.91
CA LEU A 28 10.41 -8.49 12.67
C LEU A 28 10.41 -7.00 13.03
N ALA A 29 9.38 -6.24 12.66
CA ALA A 29 9.24 -4.83 13.05
C ALA A 29 9.22 -4.67 14.58
N ASN A 30 8.46 -5.51 15.30
CA ASN A 30 8.42 -5.52 16.77
C ASN A 30 9.78 -5.88 17.38
N LEU A 31 10.49 -6.85 16.80
CA LEU A 31 11.84 -7.22 17.23
C LEU A 31 12.81 -6.04 17.04
N LEU A 32 12.80 -5.41 15.86
CA LEU A 32 13.63 -4.24 15.56
C LEU A 32 13.30 -3.07 16.48
N SER A 33 12.01 -2.83 16.77
CA SER A 33 11.58 -1.80 17.73
C SER A 33 12.25 -2.02 19.10
N ARG A 34 12.20 -3.24 19.62
CA ARG A 34 12.84 -3.57 20.92
C ARG A 34 14.36 -3.45 20.88
N ILE A 35 15.00 -3.90 19.81
CA ILE A 35 16.46 -3.89 19.69
C ILE A 35 16.99 -2.46 19.58
N ILE A 36 16.32 -1.61 18.78
CA ILE A 36 16.82 -0.27 18.45
C ILE A 36 16.38 0.76 19.51
N PHE A 37 15.15 0.65 20.03
CA PHE A 37 14.56 1.67 20.90
C PHE A 37 14.31 1.18 22.34
N GLY A 38 14.56 -0.10 22.64
CA GLY A 38 14.33 -0.69 23.96
C GLY A 38 12.87 -1.06 24.25
N GLU A 39 11.92 -0.62 23.42
CA GLU A 39 10.49 -0.85 23.60
C GLU A 39 9.73 -1.04 22.27
N LEU A 40 8.46 -1.44 22.36
CA LEU A 40 7.58 -1.61 21.20
C LEU A 40 6.96 -0.26 20.78
N GLY A 41 6.59 -0.15 19.51
CA GLY A 41 5.81 0.98 19.00
C GLY A 41 6.62 2.07 18.30
N PHE A 42 7.94 1.94 18.18
CA PHE A 42 8.78 2.91 17.45
C PHE A 42 8.92 2.58 15.96
N VAL A 43 8.79 1.30 15.60
CA VAL A 43 8.64 0.87 14.20
C VAL A 43 7.15 0.71 13.94
N VAL A 44 6.55 1.70 13.28
CA VAL A 44 5.10 1.78 13.05
C VAL A 44 4.73 1.37 11.61
N GLU A 45 3.48 0.94 11.41
CA GLU A 45 2.96 0.70 10.05
C GLU A 45 2.91 2.03 9.29
N ILE A 46 3.34 2.01 8.03
CA ILE A 46 3.28 3.18 7.16
C ILE A 46 1.83 3.49 6.77
N LYS A 47 1.52 4.77 6.56
CA LYS A 47 0.21 5.21 6.07
C LYS A 47 0.35 5.81 4.66
N ILE A 48 -0.44 5.27 3.74
CA ILE A 48 -0.68 5.84 2.42
C ILE A 48 -2.05 6.50 2.49
N PRO A 49 -2.14 7.84 2.39
CA PRO A 49 -3.41 8.54 2.44
C PRO A 49 -4.37 8.07 1.32
N PRO A 50 -5.68 7.95 1.58
CA PRO A 50 -6.67 7.54 0.57
C PRO A 50 -6.61 8.36 -0.72
N GLU A 51 -6.33 9.66 -0.62
CA GLU A 51 -6.15 10.58 -1.74
C GLU A 51 -4.92 10.24 -2.60
N ASN A 52 -3.83 9.76 -1.97
CA ASN A 52 -2.64 9.31 -2.68
C ASN A 52 -2.89 7.97 -3.38
N LEU A 53 -3.62 7.04 -2.72
CA LEU A 53 -4.08 5.80 -3.37
C LEU A 53 -5.00 6.09 -4.55
N LYS A 54 -5.96 7.01 -4.38
CA LYS A 54 -6.87 7.44 -5.45
C LYS A 54 -6.09 8.00 -6.63
N LYS A 55 -5.16 8.92 -6.38
CA LYS A 55 -4.30 9.50 -7.43
C LYS A 55 -3.46 8.44 -8.13
N TYR A 56 -2.89 7.49 -7.37
CA TYR A 56 -2.13 6.38 -7.91
C TYR A 56 -2.98 5.48 -8.81
N HIS A 57 -4.21 5.18 -8.39
CA HIS A 57 -5.19 4.47 -9.20
C HIS A 57 -5.54 5.24 -10.48
N GLU A 58 -5.84 6.54 -10.39
CA GLU A 58 -6.19 7.39 -11.54
C GLU A 58 -5.05 7.49 -12.57
N GLN A 59 -3.80 7.48 -12.12
CA GLN A 59 -2.64 7.41 -13.01
C GLN A 59 -2.56 6.07 -13.77
N ASN A 60 -3.09 4.99 -13.20
CA ASN A 60 -3.03 3.60 -13.70
C ASN A 60 -4.42 3.04 -14.07
N PHE A 61 -5.37 3.91 -14.40
CA PHE A 61 -6.80 3.63 -14.51
C PHE A 61 -7.16 2.44 -15.41
N GLU A 62 -6.63 2.41 -16.64
CA GLU A 62 -6.82 1.34 -17.65
C GLU A 62 -6.38 -0.04 -17.16
N GLY A 63 -5.41 -0.08 -16.23
CA GLY A 63 -4.87 -1.31 -15.66
C GLY A 63 -5.56 -1.75 -14.37
N THR A 64 -6.58 -1.02 -13.91
CA THR A 64 -7.22 -1.31 -12.62
C THR A 64 -8.18 -2.48 -12.72
N LYS A 65 -7.98 -3.47 -11.85
CA LYS A 65 -8.77 -4.71 -11.81
C LYS A 65 -9.69 -4.77 -10.59
N ILE A 66 -9.26 -4.17 -9.48
CA ILE A 66 -9.93 -4.28 -8.17
C ILE A 66 -9.75 -2.97 -7.40
N ILE A 67 -10.83 -2.49 -6.80
CA ILE A 67 -10.83 -1.35 -5.86
C ILE A 67 -11.60 -1.76 -4.61
N PHE A 68 -11.07 -1.45 -3.43
CA PHE A 68 -11.75 -1.58 -2.15
C PHE A 68 -11.84 -0.22 -1.47
N PHE A 69 -13.02 0.03 -0.91
CA PHE A 69 -13.33 1.22 -0.11
C PHE A 69 -13.52 0.80 1.35
N SER A 70 -12.98 1.59 2.28
CA SER A 70 -13.21 1.52 3.73
C SER A 70 -13.99 2.74 4.21
N ASP A 71 -14.32 2.76 5.50
CA ASP A 71 -14.96 3.91 6.16
C ASP A 71 -16.27 4.31 5.45
N VAL A 72 -17.03 3.28 5.07
CA VAL A 72 -18.25 3.43 4.28
C VAL A 72 -19.36 3.95 5.17
N ASP A 73 -20.05 5.01 4.75
CA ASP A 73 -21.13 5.67 5.48
C ASP A 73 -22.50 4.96 5.34
N ILE A 74 -22.49 3.66 5.02
CA ILE A 74 -23.69 2.83 4.84
C ILE A 74 -23.86 1.90 6.05
N PRO A 75 -25.03 1.90 6.72
CA PRO A 75 -25.25 1.07 7.91
C PRO A 75 -24.94 -0.41 7.69
N ASN A 76 -24.16 -0.99 8.61
CA ASN A 76 -23.72 -2.40 8.61
C ASN A 76 -22.79 -2.80 7.45
N ILE A 77 -22.25 -1.85 6.68
CA ILE A 77 -21.26 -2.11 5.63
C ILE A 77 -19.89 -1.61 6.07
N GLU A 78 -18.94 -2.52 6.27
CA GLU A 78 -17.55 -2.15 6.61
C GLU A 78 -16.70 -1.83 5.38
N LYS A 79 -16.96 -2.50 4.26
CA LYS A 79 -16.18 -2.40 3.02
C LYS A 79 -17.06 -2.56 1.79
N LEU A 80 -16.74 -1.79 0.76
CA LEU A 80 -17.26 -1.97 -0.59
C LEU A 80 -16.11 -2.37 -1.53
N SER A 81 -16.43 -3.09 -2.60
CA SER A 81 -15.43 -3.48 -3.58
C SER A 81 -15.98 -3.50 -5.00
N LEU A 82 -15.15 -3.10 -5.95
CA LEU A 82 -15.42 -3.14 -7.38
C LEU A 82 -14.43 -4.09 -8.04
N TYR A 83 -14.92 -4.97 -8.90
CA TYR A 83 -14.15 -5.95 -9.66
C TYR A 83 -14.53 -5.86 -11.14
N GLY A 84 -13.54 -5.69 -12.02
CA GLY A 84 -13.79 -5.54 -13.45
C GLY A 84 -12.66 -4.86 -14.18
N GLU A 85 -12.82 -4.69 -15.48
CA GLU A 85 -11.96 -3.87 -16.32
C GLU A 85 -12.57 -2.47 -16.44
N ASN A 86 -11.75 -1.43 -16.54
CA ASN A 86 -12.19 -0.04 -16.67
C ASN A 86 -13.21 0.40 -15.60
N LEU A 87 -13.01 -0.03 -14.35
CA LEU A 87 -13.90 0.26 -13.21
C LEU A 87 -14.18 1.75 -13.00
N ALA A 88 -13.11 2.50 -12.86
CA ALA A 88 -12.88 3.76 -13.52
C ALA A 88 -14.05 4.51 -14.21
N ASP A 89 -14.57 3.99 -15.33
CA ASP A 89 -15.56 4.68 -16.17
C ASP A 89 -17.01 4.42 -15.71
N THR A 90 -17.19 3.64 -14.66
CA THR A 90 -18.51 3.25 -14.16
C THR A 90 -19.08 4.32 -13.22
N SER A 91 -20.39 4.49 -13.25
CA SER A 91 -21.10 5.31 -12.26
C SER A 91 -20.89 4.80 -10.83
N LEU A 92 -20.68 3.49 -10.66
CA LEU A 92 -20.41 2.85 -9.36
C LEU A 92 -19.09 3.30 -8.74
N TYR A 93 -18.08 3.62 -9.54
CA TYR A 93 -16.82 4.16 -9.02
C TYR A 93 -17.04 5.49 -8.30
N MET A 94 -17.75 6.42 -8.95
CA MET A 94 -18.04 7.74 -8.39
C MET A 94 -18.98 7.64 -7.18
N ASP A 95 -19.97 6.75 -7.26
CA ASP A 95 -20.92 6.49 -6.17
C ASP A 95 -20.19 5.97 -4.92
N PHE A 96 -19.36 4.92 -5.06
CA PHE A 96 -18.66 4.32 -3.92
C PHE A 96 -17.60 5.26 -3.34
N LEU A 97 -16.94 6.05 -4.19
CA LEU A 97 -16.00 7.08 -3.74
C LEU A 97 -16.69 8.19 -2.94
N SER A 98 -17.97 8.46 -3.19
CA SER A 98 -18.74 9.43 -2.41
C SER A 98 -19.14 8.91 -1.01
N HIS A 99 -19.17 7.59 -0.86
CA HIS A 99 -19.59 6.90 0.36
C HIS A 99 -18.43 6.38 1.22
N GLY A 100 -17.20 6.32 0.70
CA GLY A 100 -16.06 5.76 1.43
C GLY A 100 -14.70 6.14 0.87
N SER A 101 -13.66 5.76 1.60
CA SER A 101 -12.26 6.06 1.28
C SER A 101 -11.58 4.90 0.58
N MET A 102 -10.78 5.17 -0.45
CA MET A 102 -10.00 4.13 -1.10
C MET A 102 -8.96 3.53 -0.13
N TRP A 103 -8.96 2.20 0.01
CA TRP A 103 -8.12 1.49 0.97
C TRP A 103 -7.21 0.44 0.34
N TYR A 104 -7.65 -0.20 -0.75
CA TYR A 104 -6.85 -1.17 -1.46
C TYR A 104 -7.16 -1.16 -2.96
N VAL A 105 -6.11 -1.28 -3.76
CA VAL A 105 -6.23 -1.31 -5.22
C VAL A 105 -5.39 -2.43 -5.81
N VAL A 106 -5.87 -3.02 -6.91
CA VAL A 106 -5.05 -3.84 -7.81
C VAL A 106 -4.98 -3.16 -9.16
N ILE A 107 -3.78 -2.72 -9.54
CA ILE A 107 -3.52 -1.95 -10.75
C ILE A 107 -2.34 -2.55 -11.52
N THR A 108 -2.31 -2.34 -12.83
CA THR A 108 -1.09 -2.53 -13.63
C THR A 108 -0.29 -1.23 -13.61
N SER A 109 0.88 -1.22 -12.97
CA SER A 109 1.79 -0.08 -13.00
C SER A 109 2.15 0.22 -14.46
N LYS A 110 1.88 1.43 -14.92
CA LYS A 110 2.27 1.87 -16.27
C LYS A 110 3.78 1.94 -16.43
N LYS A 111 4.50 2.24 -15.34
CA LYS A 111 5.95 2.43 -15.37
C LYS A 111 6.71 1.10 -15.46
N HIS A 112 6.29 0.09 -14.70
CA HIS A 112 6.98 -1.21 -14.63
C HIS A 112 6.24 -2.35 -15.34
N GLY A 113 4.97 -2.17 -15.69
CA GLY A 113 4.12 -3.22 -16.26
C GLY A 113 3.67 -4.28 -15.25
N TYR A 114 3.89 -4.05 -13.95
CA TYR A 114 3.55 -5.00 -12.89
C TYR A 114 2.09 -4.88 -12.47
N VAL A 115 1.42 -6.02 -12.31
CA VAL A 115 0.12 -6.12 -11.63
C VAL A 115 0.40 -6.13 -10.13
N VAL A 116 -0.02 -5.06 -9.45
CA VAL A 116 0.30 -4.81 -8.04
C VAL A 116 -0.96 -4.57 -7.22
N GLY A 117 -1.06 -5.29 -6.11
CA GLY A 117 -1.98 -5.00 -5.01
C GLY A 117 -1.30 -4.10 -3.98
N LEU A 118 -1.96 -3.00 -3.61
CA LEU A 118 -1.46 -2.02 -2.64
C LEU A 118 -2.53 -1.67 -1.61
N THR A 119 -2.24 -1.82 -0.33
CA THR A 119 -3.12 -1.37 0.78
C THR A 119 -2.69 -0.02 1.35
N GLY A 120 -3.62 0.69 1.99
CA GLY A 120 -3.38 1.95 2.67
C GLY A 120 -2.38 1.87 3.83
N ASN A 121 -2.10 0.68 4.35
CA ASN A 121 -1.06 0.45 5.36
C ASN A 121 0.25 -0.12 4.79
N GLY A 122 0.51 0.08 3.48
CA GLY A 122 1.80 -0.23 2.85
C GLY A 122 2.08 -1.71 2.58
N ILE A 123 1.06 -2.57 2.55
CA ILE A 123 1.24 -3.95 2.09
C ILE A 123 1.22 -3.95 0.57
N VAL A 124 2.30 -4.45 -0.01
CA VAL A 124 2.50 -4.51 -1.46
C VAL A 124 2.59 -5.97 -1.89
N THR A 125 1.84 -6.33 -2.92
CA THR A 125 1.88 -7.67 -3.52
C THR A 125 2.00 -7.53 -5.02
N ILE A 126 3.08 -8.05 -5.61
CA ILE A 126 3.25 -8.10 -7.06
C ILE A 126 2.84 -9.49 -7.54
N PHE A 127 1.89 -9.54 -8.48
CA PHE A 127 1.32 -10.80 -9.00
C PHE A 127 2.13 -11.37 -10.19
N ASN A 128 3.07 -10.60 -10.73
CA ASN A 128 4.05 -11.05 -11.71
C ASN A 128 5.22 -11.78 -11.02
N ARG A 129 5.96 -12.59 -11.79
CA ARG A 129 7.26 -13.10 -11.33
C ARG A 129 8.33 -12.03 -11.54
N ILE A 130 8.92 -11.58 -10.44
CA ILE A 130 10.01 -10.60 -10.44
C ILE A 130 11.06 -10.99 -9.39
N SER A 131 12.26 -10.42 -9.51
CA SER A 131 13.32 -10.57 -8.51
C SER A 131 13.06 -9.70 -7.27
N PRO A 132 13.69 -10.00 -6.12
CA PRO A 132 13.67 -9.12 -4.95
C PRO A 132 14.19 -7.70 -5.25
N GLU A 133 15.19 -7.57 -6.12
CA GLU A 133 15.79 -6.29 -6.51
C GLU A 133 14.80 -5.44 -7.33
N GLU A 134 14.10 -6.06 -8.26
CA GLU A 134 13.01 -5.42 -9.02
C GLU A 134 11.87 -4.99 -8.11
N PHE A 135 11.52 -5.82 -7.11
CA PHE A 135 10.49 -5.49 -6.12
C PHE A 135 10.90 -4.25 -5.33
N LEU A 136 12.13 -4.19 -4.82
CA LEU A 136 12.62 -3.04 -4.06
C LEU A 136 12.69 -1.77 -4.90
N THR A 137 13.09 -1.89 -6.17
CA THR A 137 13.09 -0.78 -7.11
C THR A 137 11.69 -0.20 -7.25
N TYR A 138 10.67 -1.06 -7.46
CA TYR A 138 9.27 -0.63 -7.50
C TYR A 138 8.82 0.04 -6.19
N ILE A 139 9.19 -0.50 -5.02
CA ILE A 139 8.84 0.11 -3.74
C ILE A 139 9.40 1.54 -3.61
N ILE A 140 10.69 1.72 -3.92
CA ILE A 140 11.36 3.01 -3.79
C ILE A 140 10.78 4.03 -4.78
N GLU A 141 10.55 3.60 -6.02
CA GLU A 141 10.17 4.50 -7.10
C GLU A 141 8.69 4.84 -7.13
N GLU A 142 7.80 3.92 -6.75
CA GLU A 142 6.36 4.12 -6.85
C GLU A 142 5.62 4.10 -5.52
N ILE A 143 6.09 3.39 -4.49
CA ILE A 143 5.35 3.29 -3.23
C ILE A 143 5.75 4.35 -2.22
N PHE A 144 7.05 4.58 -2.00
CA PHE A 144 7.51 5.61 -1.06
C PHE A 144 6.93 7.01 -1.34
N PRO A 145 6.81 7.47 -2.61
CA PRO A 145 6.20 8.76 -2.92
C PRO A 145 4.71 8.89 -2.55
N LEU A 146 4.01 7.77 -2.31
CA LEU A 146 2.59 7.78 -1.94
C LEU A 146 2.39 7.91 -0.43
N THR A 147 3.44 7.73 0.36
CA THR A 147 3.35 7.67 1.81
C THR A 147 3.25 9.08 2.41
N SER A 148 2.52 9.22 3.53
CA SER A 148 2.59 10.48 4.28
C SER A 148 3.94 10.54 4.99
N THR A 149 4.79 11.47 4.59
CA THR A 149 6.11 11.71 5.21
C THR A 149 6.07 12.83 6.25
N GLU A 150 4.88 13.28 6.64
CA GLU A 150 4.75 14.22 7.76
C GLU A 150 5.32 13.58 9.03
N LYS A 151 6.14 14.35 9.76
CA LYS A 151 6.68 13.91 11.05
C LYS A 151 5.50 13.60 11.97
N VAL A 152 5.51 12.41 12.55
CA VAL A 152 4.69 12.13 13.73
C VAL A 152 5.37 12.87 14.87
N ASP A 153 4.82 14.04 15.24
CA ASP A 153 5.25 14.83 16.40
C ASP A 153 5.04 14.08 17.72
#